data_AF-F2F8D1-F1
#
_entry.id   AF-F2F8D1-F1
#
_cell.length_a   1.000
_cell.length_b   1.000
_cell.length_c   1.000
_cell.angle_alpha   90.00
_cell.angle_beta   90.00
_cell.angle_gamma   90.00
#
_symmetry.space_group_name_H-M   'P 1'
#
loop_
_entity.id
_entity.type
_entity.pdbx_description
1 polymer ?
#
loop_
_entity_poly.entity_id
_entity_poly.type
_entity_poly.pdbx_seq_one_letter_code
_entity_poly.pdbx_strand_id
1 'polypeptide(L)'
;MFYILLSYLLGTILFAVVLGKVTGIDLQHANSGNLGARNAGRTLGKWAFTFVAVGDGLKGLLVVVVGRMLELPELTIALAVIAVVLGHLYPFWNRGKGGKGVATVIGAMVAFSPLLIFVFLAGFLLSLLVTKSTTLSMTGGFILYGLIMSVYIEAGFIVTIALVLVIWKQRHSIVERVKPNVLE
;
A
#
# COMPACT_ATOMS: atom_id res chain seq x y z
N MET A 1 11.70 0.03 19.13
CA MET A 1 11.82 -1.38 18.67
C MET A 1 10.49 -2.13 18.75
N PHE A 2 9.86 -2.25 19.93
CA PHE A 2 8.59 -2.97 20.11
C PHE A 2 7.46 -2.48 19.19
N TYR A 3 7.29 -1.16 19.04
CA TYR A 3 6.27 -0.57 18.15
C TYR A 3 6.43 -0.97 16.67
N ILE A 4 7.66 -1.05 16.19
CA ILE A 4 7.99 -1.46 14.82
C ILE A 4 7.59 -2.92 14.59
N LEU A 5 7.88 -3.81 15.57
CA LEU A 5 7.48 -5.22 15.51
C LEU A 5 5.96 -5.37 15.50
N LEU A 6 5.25 -4.66 16.38
CA LEU A 6 3.79 -4.67 16.39
C LEU A 6 3.20 -4.16 15.08
N SER A 7 3.82 -3.15 14.47
CA SER A 7 3.40 -2.60 13.19
C SER A 7 3.57 -3.61 12.06
N TYR A 8 4.66 -4.41 12.05
CA TYR A 8 4.80 -5.55 11.14
C TYR A 8 3.67 -6.57 11.34
N LEU A 9 3.41 -6.98 12.57
CA LEU A 9 2.35 -7.96 12.89
C LEU A 9 0.97 -7.46 12.46
N LEU A 10 0.65 -6.19 12.71
CA LEU A 10 -0.57 -5.55 12.20
C LEU A 10 -0.63 -5.60 10.67
N GLY A 11 0.50 -5.35 10.00
CA GLY A 11 0.62 -5.45 8.55
C GLY A 11 0.25 -6.82 8.01
N THR A 12 0.58 -7.88 8.73
CA THR A 12 0.29 -9.27 8.34
C THR A 12 -1.19 -9.63 8.35
N ILE A 13 -2.06 -8.77 8.90
CA ILE A 13 -3.51 -8.90 8.77
C ILE A 13 -3.90 -8.52 7.34
N LEU A 14 -4.20 -9.53 6.53
CA LEU A 14 -4.63 -9.38 5.15
C LEU A 14 -6.17 -9.34 5.09
N PHE A 15 -6.75 -8.16 4.85
CA PHE A 15 -8.20 -8.02 4.79
C PHE A 15 -8.84 -8.83 3.66
N ALA A 16 -8.11 -9.10 2.57
CA ALA A 16 -8.57 -10.03 1.53
C ALA A 16 -8.75 -11.46 2.06
N VAL A 17 -7.86 -11.93 2.95
CA VAL A 17 -7.99 -13.28 3.54
C VAL A 17 -9.12 -13.31 4.57
N VAL A 18 -9.25 -12.24 5.38
CA VAL A 18 -10.40 -12.08 6.28
C VAL A 18 -11.71 -12.14 5.49
N LEU A 19 -11.79 -11.38 4.39
CA LEU A 19 -12.98 -11.36 3.56
C LEU A 19 -13.25 -12.73 2.93
N GLY A 20 -12.24 -13.40 2.40
CA GLY A 20 -12.39 -14.73 1.80
C GLY A 20 -12.92 -15.77 2.80
N LYS A 21 -12.53 -15.69 4.08
CA LYS A 21 -13.09 -16.53 5.15
C LYS A 21 -14.57 -16.23 5.42
N VAL A 22 -14.96 -14.95 5.41
CA VAL A 22 -16.36 -14.54 5.65
C VAL A 22 -17.27 -14.94 4.49
N THR A 23 -16.79 -14.82 3.25
CA THR A 23 -17.60 -15.13 2.06
C THR A 23 -17.49 -16.58 1.60
N GLY A 24 -16.59 -17.38 2.18
CA GLY A 24 -16.28 -18.74 1.71
C GLY A 24 -15.58 -18.80 0.35
N ILE A 25 -15.04 -17.68 -0.15
CA ILE A 25 -14.40 -17.59 -1.47
C ILE A 25 -12.92 -17.35 -1.29
N ASP A 26 -12.10 -18.26 -1.82
CA ASP A 26 -10.66 -18.15 -1.75
C ASP A 26 -10.12 -17.13 -2.77
N LEU A 27 -9.90 -15.90 -2.31
CA LEU A 27 -9.32 -14.83 -3.11
C LEU A 27 -7.87 -15.08 -3.55
N GLN A 28 -7.15 -16.04 -2.95
CA GLN A 28 -5.81 -16.39 -3.38
C GLN A 28 -5.81 -17.23 -4.66
N HIS A 29 -6.90 -17.95 -4.93
CA HIS A 29 -7.08 -18.78 -6.14
C HIS A 29 -8.04 -18.16 -7.16
N ALA A 30 -8.59 -16.97 -6.89
CA ALA A 30 -9.49 -16.26 -7.79
C ALA A 30 -8.78 -15.14 -8.58
N ASN A 31 -9.19 -14.96 -9.84
CA ASN A 31 -8.71 -13.89 -10.73
C ASN A 31 -7.16 -13.81 -10.76
N SER A 32 -6.57 -12.74 -10.24
CA SER A 32 -5.11 -12.52 -10.23
C SER A 32 -4.38 -13.22 -9.08
N GLY A 33 -5.12 -13.83 -8.14
CA GLY A 33 -4.59 -14.44 -6.91
C GLY A 33 -3.96 -13.46 -5.91
N ASN A 34 -3.88 -12.17 -6.24
CA ASN A 34 -3.28 -11.17 -5.36
C ASN A 34 -4.22 -10.82 -4.20
N LEU A 35 -3.71 -10.92 -2.96
CA LEU A 35 -4.47 -10.64 -1.73
C LEU A 35 -4.61 -9.15 -1.45
N GLY A 36 -5.33 -8.44 -2.33
CA GLY A 36 -5.60 -7.01 -2.18
C GLY A 36 -6.91 -6.57 -2.84
N ALA A 37 -7.29 -5.32 -2.61
CA ALA A 37 -8.60 -4.78 -2.95
C ALA A 37 -9.03 -4.97 -4.41
N ARG A 38 -8.12 -4.78 -5.37
CA ARG A 38 -8.43 -4.94 -6.80
C ARG A 38 -8.89 -6.36 -7.14
N ASN A 39 -8.27 -7.39 -6.55
CA ASN A 39 -8.66 -8.78 -6.79
C ASN A 39 -10.00 -9.11 -6.13
N ALA A 40 -10.19 -8.66 -4.89
CA ALA A 40 -11.45 -8.78 -4.17
C ALA A 40 -12.59 -8.12 -4.97
N GLY A 41 -12.36 -6.90 -5.48
CA GLY A 41 -13.31 -6.17 -6.31
C GLY A 41 -13.72 -6.89 -7.58
N ARG A 42 -12.77 -7.51 -8.27
CA ARG A 42 -13.03 -8.30 -9.48
C ARG A 42 -13.75 -9.61 -9.20
N THR A 43 -13.59 -10.16 -8.00
CA THR A 43 -14.14 -11.47 -7.63
C THR A 43 -15.53 -11.36 -6.99
N LEU A 44 -15.72 -10.39 -6.11
CA LEU A 44 -16.89 -10.26 -5.24
C LEU A 44 -17.67 -8.95 -5.43
N GLY A 45 -17.17 -8.05 -6.29
CA GLY A 45 -17.80 -6.78 -6.61
C GLY A 45 -17.30 -5.59 -5.78
N LYS A 46 -17.94 -4.43 -6.00
CA LYS A 46 -17.47 -3.11 -5.53
C LYS A 46 -17.36 -3.02 -4.00
N TRP A 47 -18.29 -3.64 -3.27
CA TRP A 47 -18.27 -3.63 -1.81
C TRP A 47 -17.01 -4.33 -1.25
N ALA A 48 -16.58 -5.43 -1.89
CA ALA A 48 -15.39 -6.18 -1.49
C ALA A 48 -14.11 -5.40 -1.77
N PHE A 49 -14.06 -4.66 -2.88
CA PHE A 49 -12.99 -3.70 -3.14
C PHE A 49 -12.88 -2.70 -1.99
N THR A 50 -13.98 -2.05 -1.64
CA THR A 50 -14.01 -1.01 -0.60
C THR A 50 -13.62 -1.58 0.76
N PHE A 51 -14.17 -2.72 1.17
CA PHE A 51 -13.86 -3.36 2.43
C PHE A 51 -12.36 -3.64 2.58
N VAL A 52 -11.76 -4.28 1.57
CA VAL A 52 -10.33 -4.62 1.61
C VAL A 52 -9.46 -3.37 1.52
N ALA A 53 -9.81 -2.40 0.68
CA ALA A 53 -9.05 -1.15 0.54
C ALA A 53 -9.06 -0.34 1.84
N VAL A 54 -10.22 -0.21 2.48
CA VAL A 54 -10.37 0.52 3.75
C VAL A 54 -9.62 -0.22 4.85
N GLY A 55 -9.80 -1.53 5.01
CA GLY A 55 -9.09 -2.29 6.04
C GLY A 55 -7.56 -2.25 5.88
N ASP A 56 -7.07 -2.49 4.66
CA ASP A 56 -5.64 -2.43 4.37
C ASP A 56 -5.06 -1.02 4.47
N GLY A 57 -5.86 0.03 4.25
CA GLY A 57 -5.46 1.41 4.46
C GLY A 57 -5.47 1.82 5.93
N LEU A 58 -6.48 1.42 6.69
CA LEU A 58 -6.62 1.73 8.11
C LEU A 58 -5.43 1.27 8.92
N LYS A 59 -4.86 0.10 8.66
CA LYS A 59 -3.64 -0.34 9.37
C LYS A 59 -2.44 0.59 9.12
N GLY A 60 -2.28 1.14 7.92
CA GLY A 60 -1.21 2.12 7.64
C GLY A 60 -1.47 3.44 8.35
N LEU A 61 -2.72 3.90 8.36
CA LEU A 61 -3.15 5.09 9.09
C LEU A 61 -2.94 4.94 10.60
N LEU A 62 -3.36 3.81 11.17
CA LEU A 62 -3.26 3.52 12.60
C LEU A 62 -1.81 3.55 13.07
N VAL A 63 -0.87 3.02 12.30
CA VAL A 63 0.56 3.03 12.65
C VAL A 63 1.12 4.45 12.78
N VAL A 64 0.62 5.41 12.01
CA VAL A 64 1.07 6.80 12.12
C VAL A 64 0.34 7.50 13.27
N VAL A 65 -0.98 7.38 13.33
CA VAL A 65 -1.80 8.06 14.35
C VAL A 65 -1.44 7.60 15.76
N VAL A 66 -1.40 6.28 15.99
CA VAL A 66 -1.04 5.72 17.31
C VAL A 66 0.40 6.08 17.66
N GLY A 67 1.32 6.05 16.68
CA GLY A 67 2.71 6.44 16.91
C GLY A 67 2.85 7.87 17.41
N ARG A 68 2.09 8.81 16.84
CA ARG A 68 2.04 10.21 17.28
C ARG A 68 1.36 10.38 18.64
N MET A 69 0.27 9.64 18.89
CA MET A 69 -0.41 9.66 20.21
C MET A 69 0.48 9.14 21.34
N LEU A 70 1.41 8.23 21.02
CA LEU A 70 2.43 7.74 21.94
C LEU A 70 3.69 8.62 21.98
N GLU A 71 3.67 9.78 21.33
CA GLU A 71 4.78 10.75 21.27
C GLU A 71 6.10 10.13 20.78
N LEU A 72 6.01 9.12 19.91
CA LEU A 72 7.20 8.47 19.35
C LEU A 72 7.92 9.41 18.38
N PRO A 73 9.26 9.35 18.30
CA PRO A 73 10.01 10.11 17.30
C PRO A 73 9.49 9.81 15.88
N GLU A 74 9.35 10.84 15.04
CA GLU A 74 8.87 10.70 13.65
C GLU A 74 9.67 9.65 12.86
N LEU A 75 10.98 9.53 13.11
CA LEU A 75 11.83 8.47 12.57
C LEU A 75 11.32 7.05 12.92
N THR A 76 10.92 6.84 14.18
CA THR A 76 10.38 5.55 14.65
C THR A 76 9.06 5.24 13.99
N ILE A 77 8.21 6.25 13.80
CA ILE A 77 6.92 6.11 13.10
C ILE A 77 7.15 5.76 11.63
N ALA A 78 8.08 6.42 10.95
CA ALA A 78 8.41 6.13 9.55
C ALA A 78 8.98 4.71 9.38
N LEU A 79 9.83 4.24 10.31
CA LEU A 79 10.29 2.85 10.33
C LEU A 79 9.15 1.85 10.58
N ALA A 80 8.19 2.22 11.44
CA ALA A 80 6.99 1.42 11.68
C ALA A 80 6.09 1.35 10.42
N VAL A 81 6.05 2.41 9.61
CA VAL A 81 5.36 2.40 8.30
C VAL A 81 6.03 1.43 7.32
N ILE A 82 7.37 1.39 7.26
CA ILE A 82 8.07 0.34 6.51
C ILE A 82 7.65 -1.05 7.02
N ALA A 83 7.61 -1.23 8.34
CA ALA A 83 7.27 -2.51 8.96
C ALA A 83 5.85 -2.98 8.62
N VAL A 84 4.83 -2.12 8.74
CA VAL A 84 3.43 -2.49 8.40
C VAL A 84 3.26 -2.76 6.90
N VAL A 85 3.97 -2.02 6.04
CA VAL A 85 4.02 -2.31 4.60
C VAL A 85 4.64 -3.69 4.37
N LEU A 86 5.82 -3.96 4.94
CA LEU A 86 6.49 -5.26 4.82
C LEU A 86 5.62 -6.41 5.35
N GLY A 87 4.91 -6.22 6.46
CA GLY A 87 3.96 -7.20 6.98
C GLY A 87 2.84 -7.53 5.99
N HIS A 88 2.30 -6.52 5.30
CA HIS A 88 1.28 -6.73 4.27
C HIS A 88 1.84 -7.34 2.98
N LEU A 89 3.08 -6.99 2.59
CA LEU A 89 3.74 -7.52 1.40
C LEU A 89 4.21 -8.96 1.58
N TYR A 90 4.70 -9.29 2.79
CA TYR A 90 5.39 -10.52 3.17
C TYR A 90 4.95 -11.01 4.56
N PRO A 91 3.67 -11.39 4.73
CA PRO A 91 3.20 -11.97 5.99
C PRO A 91 3.87 -13.32 6.24
N PHE A 92 4.46 -13.49 7.43
CA PHE A 92 5.21 -14.70 7.79
C PHE A 92 4.36 -15.97 7.69
N TRP A 93 3.09 -15.91 8.11
CA TRP A 93 2.18 -17.07 8.15
C TRP A 93 1.69 -17.51 6.77
N ASN A 94 1.82 -16.67 5.73
CA ASN A 94 1.41 -17.01 4.35
C ASN A 94 2.60 -17.20 3.41
N ARG A 95 3.74 -17.70 3.92
CA ARG A 95 4.97 -17.93 3.13
C ARG A 95 5.43 -16.68 2.37
N GLY A 96 5.23 -15.50 2.94
CA GLY A 96 5.55 -14.22 2.29
C GLY A 96 4.64 -13.83 1.12
N LYS A 97 3.54 -14.55 0.87
CA LYS A 97 2.57 -14.24 -0.19
C LYS A 97 1.51 -13.26 0.32
N GLY A 98 1.85 -11.97 0.30
CA GLY A 98 0.97 -10.88 0.70
C GLY A 98 0.30 -10.15 -0.47
N GLY A 99 -0.17 -8.93 -0.18
CA GLY A 99 -0.69 -7.99 -1.18
C GLY A 99 0.38 -7.09 -1.79
N LYS A 100 -0.06 -6.00 -2.45
CA LYS A 100 0.82 -5.03 -3.15
C LYS A 100 1.12 -3.77 -2.34
N GLY A 101 0.47 -3.55 -1.19
CA GLY A 101 0.78 -2.45 -0.27
C GLY A 101 0.27 -1.06 -0.67
N VAL A 102 -0.41 -0.92 -1.81
CA VAL A 102 -0.96 0.36 -2.28
C VAL A 102 -1.88 1.01 -1.25
N ALA A 103 -2.90 0.30 -0.77
CA ALA A 103 -3.84 0.86 0.20
C ALA A 103 -3.15 1.18 1.54
N THR A 104 -2.28 0.28 2.02
CA THR A 104 -1.52 0.45 3.25
C THR A 104 -0.63 1.69 3.24
N VAL A 105 0.12 1.90 2.17
CA VAL A 105 0.98 3.08 2.08
C VAL A 105 0.16 4.35 1.91
N ILE A 106 -0.95 4.34 1.16
CA ILE A 106 -1.87 5.49 1.06
C ILE A 106 -2.44 5.86 2.44
N GLY A 107 -2.84 4.88 3.25
CA GLY A 107 -3.32 5.14 4.61
C GLY A 107 -2.26 5.84 5.47
N ALA A 108 -1.01 5.38 5.40
CA ALA A 108 0.11 6.03 6.08
C ALA A 108 0.38 7.45 5.54
N MET A 109 0.34 7.64 4.22
CA MET A 109 0.53 8.94 3.56
C MET A 109 -0.49 9.98 4.04
N VAL A 110 -1.76 9.60 4.09
CA VAL A 110 -2.86 10.46 4.59
C VAL A 110 -2.63 10.82 6.05
N ALA A 111 -2.21 9.86 6.88
CA ALA A 111 -1.98 10.09 8.30
C ALA A 111 -0.77 10.99 8.58
N PHE A 112 0.31 10.88 7.78
CA PHE A 112 1.48 11.73 7.94
C PHE A 112 1.15 13.19 7.61
N SER A 113 0.51 13.41 6.46
CA SER A 113 0.03 14.73 6.05
C SER A 113 -1.17 14.58 5.11
N PRO A 114 -2.39 14.90 5.59
CA PRO A 114 -3.58 14.89 4.74
C PRO A 114 -3.44 15.81 3.51
N LEU A 115 -2.68 16.91 3.62
CA LEU A 115 -2.48 17.85 2.52
C LEU A 115 -1.59 17.28 1.40
N LEU A 116 -0.59 16.46 1.74
CA LEU A 116 0.29 15.88 0.74
C LEU A 116 -0.43 14.83 -0.14
N ILE A 117 -1.63 14.37 0.23
CA ILE A 117 -2.42 13.51 -0.67
C ILE A 117 -2.76 14.22 -1.99
N PHE A 118 -2.90 15.56 -1.97
CA PHE A 118 -3.15 16.33 -3.19
C PHE A 118 -1.93 16.33 -4.12
N VAL A 119 -0.71 16.24 -3.57
CA VAL A 119 0.52 16.06 -4.35
C VAL A 119 0.53 14.70 -5.03
N PHE A 120 0.16 13.64 -4.30
CA PHE A 120 -0.02 12.31 -4.89
C PHE A 120 -1.06 12.33 -6.01
N LEU A 121 -2.22 12.95 -5.76
CA LEU A 121 -3.30 13.05 -6.75
C LEU A 121 -2.87 13.84 -7.98
N ALA A 122 -2.14 14.94 -7.81
CA ALA A 122 -1.60 15.70 -8.94
C ALA A 122 -0.65 14.83 -9.79
N GLY A 123 0.31 14.14 -9.16
CA GLY A 123 1.24 13.25 -9.88
C GLY A 123 0.51 12.09 -10.56
N PHE A 124 -0.51 11.53 -9.90
CA PHE A 124 -1.38 10.50 -10.46
C PHE A 124 -2.13 11.01 -11.69
N LEU A 125 -2.82 12.16 -11.59
CA LEU A 125 -3.62 12.72 -12.68
C LEU A 125 -2.76 13.12 -13.87
N LEU A 126 -1.62 13.79 -13.64
CA LEU A 126 -0.67 14.14 -14.70
C LEU A 126 -0.17 12.89 -15.43
N SER A 127 0.16 11.84 -14.67
CA SER A 127 0.57 10.56 -15.25
C SER A 127 -0.57 9.85 -15.96
N LEU A 128 -1.81 10.02 -15.52
CA LEU A 128 -2.99 9.42 -16.15
C LEU A 128 -3.28 10.00 -17.53
N LEU A 129 -3.05 11.30 -17.72
CA LEU A 129 -3.20 11.97 -19.03
C LEU A 129 -2.29 11.35 -20.09
N VAL A 130 -1.08 10.93 -19.69
CA VAL A 130 -0.09 10.34 -20.59
C VAL A 130 -0.25 8.83 -20.71
N THR A 131 -0.37 8.14 -19.57
CA THR A 131 -0.28 6.66 -19.53
C THR A 131 -1.62 5.97 -19.79
N LYS A 132 -2.75 6.65 -19.56
CA LYS A 132 -4.11 6.08 -19.64
C LYS A 132 -4.26 4.77 -18.84
N SER A 133 -3.43 4.57 -17.82
CA SER A 133 -3.36 3.33 -17.04
C SER A 133 -3.23 3.67 -15.56
N THR A 134 -4.24 3.31 -14.78
CA THR A 134 -4.26 3.57 -13.33
C THR A 134 -3.07 2.94 -12.61
N THR A 135 -2.59 1.78 -13.07
CA THR A 135 -1.40 1.12 -12.50
C THR A 135 -0.14 1.96 -12.69
N LEU A 136 0.08 2.49 -13.89
CA LEU A 136 1.24 3.33 -14.18
C LEU A 136 1.12 4.71 -13.54
N SER A 137 -0.09 5.25 -13.51
CA SER A 137 -0.38 6.55 -12.92
C SER A 137 -0.12 6.58 -11.42
N MET A 138 -0.40 5.49 -10.70
CA MET A 138 -0.06 5.38 -9.27
C MET A 138 1.45 5.53 -9.03
N THR A 139 2.29 4.99 -9.91
CA THR A 139 3.75 5.13 -9.81
C THR A 139 4.16 6.59 -9.88
N GLY A 140 3.62 7.37 -10.82
CA GLY A 140 3.91 8.80 -10.92
C GLY A 140 3.43 9.60 -9.71
N GLY A 141 2.25 9.26 -9.18
CA GLY A 141 1.76 9.83 -7.92
C GLY A 141 2.69 9.54 -6.74
N PHE A 142 3.15 8.30 -6.59
CA PHE A 142 4.08 7.92 -5.52
C PHE A 142 5.46 8.58 -5.67
N ILE A 143 5.97 8.70 -6.90
CA ILE A 143 7.24 9.40 -7.15
C ILE A 143 7.13 10.87 -6.74
N LEU A 144 6.08 11.56 -7.19
CA LEU A 144 5.91 12.98 -6.87
C LEU A 144 5.69 13.20 -5.37
N TYR A 145 4.86 12.37 -4.74
CA TYR A 145 4.66 12.43 -3.29
C TYR A 145 5.96 12.20 -2.53
N GLY A 146 6.73 11.16 -2.87
CA GLY A 146 7.99 10.84 -2.20
C GLY A 146 9.03 11.96 -2.33
N LEU A 147 9.13 12.58 -3.52
CA LEU A 147 10.01 13.72 -3.76
C LEU A 147 9.68 14.90 -2.83
N ILE A 148 8.41 15.31 -2.79
CA ILE A 148 7.98 16.46 -1.98
C ILE A 148 8.07 16.15 -0.48
N MET A 149 7.62 14.97 -0.05
CA MET A 149 7.64 14.60 1.37
C MET A 149 9.07 14.51 1.93
N SER A 150 10.03 14.02 1.13
CA SER A 150 11.44 13.90 1.56
C SER A 150 12.10 15.26 1.85
N VAL A 151 11.58 16.34 1.27
CA VAL A 151 12.04 17.71 1.53
C VAL A 151 11.24 18.36 2.65
N TYR A 152 9.95 18.04 2.76
CA TYR A 152 9.02 18.70 3.69
C TYR A 152 9.05 18.12 5.12
N ILE A 153 9.39 16.83 5.27
CA ILE A 153 9.38 16.13 6.56
C ILE A 153 10.75 15.48 6.77
N GLU A 154 11.35 15.68 7.94
CA GLU A 154 12.68 15.15 8.29
C GLU A 154 12.77 13.62 8.08
N ALA A 155 11.73 12.88 8.47
CA ALA A 155 11.63 11.44 8.24
C ALA A 155 11.05 11.04 6.87
N GLY A 156 10.78 12.01 5.98
CA GLY A 156 10.11 11.81 4.69
C GLY A 156 10.86 10.86 3.76
N PHE A 157 12.20 10.84 3.80
CA PHE A 157 13.01 9.91 3.01
C PHE A 157 12.74 8.45 3.37
N ILE A 158 12.43 8.14 4.63
CA ILE A 158 12.09 6.77 5.07
C ILE A 158 10.73 6.35 4.53
N VAL A 159 9.75 7.26 4.52
CA VAL A 159 8.45 6.99 3.90
C VAL A 159 8.60 6.77 2.39
N THR A 160 9.51 7.49 1.73
CA THR A 160 9.87 7.24 0.33
C THR A 160 10.42 5.84 0.10
N ILE A 161 11.21 5.28 1.03
CA ILE A 161 11.64 3.87 0.95
C ILE A 161 10.43 2.92 0.96
N ALA A 162 9.42 3.16 1.81
CA ALA A 162 8.20 2.36 1.80
C ALA A 162 7.46 2.42 0.45
N LEU A 163 7.42 3.59 -0.19
CA LEU A 163 6.85 3.77 -1.53
C LEU A 163 7.64 3.00 -2.59
N VAL A 164 8.98 3.03 -2.53
CA VAL A 164 9.84 2.25 -3.43
C VAL A 164 9.56 0.75 -3.28
N LEU A 165 9.38 0.24 -2.05
CA LEU A 165 9.02 -1.17 -1.82
C LEU A 165 7.67 -1.52 -2.47
N VAL A 166 6.67 -0.64 -2.36
CA VAL A 166 5.36 -0.82 -2.98
C VAL A 166 5.44 -0.79 -4.50
N ILE A 167 6.21 0.13 -5.09
CA ILE A 167 6.46 0.19 -6.53
C ILE A 167 7.17 -1.10 -6.99
N TRP A 168 8.20 -1.53 -6.27
CA TRP A 168 8.94 -2.74 -6.59
C TRP A 168 8.08 -4.01 -6.51
N LYS A 169 7.18 -4.11 -5.53
CA LYS A 169 6.20 -5.21 -5.46
C LYS A 169 5.25 -5.19 -6.66
N GLN A 170 4.94 -4.01 -7.19
CA GLN A 170 4.08 -3.83 -8.36
C GLN A 170 4.79 -4.03 -9.70
N ARG A 171 6.11 -4.21 -9.73
CA ARG A 171 6.93 -4.25 -10.96
C ARG A 171 6.36 -5.14 -12.07
N HIS A 172 5.83 -6.32 -11.76
CA HIS A 172 5.27 -7.22 -12.79
C HIS A 172 4.04 -6.60 -13.45
N SER A 173 3.13 -5.99 -12.68
CA SER A 173 1.97 -5.29 -13.24
C SER A 173 2.33 -3.99 -13.95
N ILE A 174 3.45 -3.37 -13.59
CA ILE A 174 3.98 -2.21 -14.31
C ILE A 174 4.53 -2.66 -15.66
N VAL A 175 5.37 -3.70 -15.70
CA VAL A 175 5.97 -4.24 -16.92
C VAL A 175 4.88 -4.73 -17.89
N GLU A 176 3.89 -5.48 -17.41
CA GLU A 176 2.73 -5.93 -18.20
C GLU A 176 2.00 -4.76 -18.90
N ARG A 177 1.96 -3.58 -18.27
CA ARG A 177 1.29 -2.40 -18.81
C ARG A 177 2.15 -1.56 -19.75
N VAL A 178 3.47 -1.61 -19.60
CA VAL A 178 4.41 -0.92 -20.50
C VAL A 178 4.70 -1.75 -21.74
N LYS A 179 4.82 -3.07 -21.58
CA LYS A 179 5.17 -4.01 -22.66
C LYS A 179 4.23 -5.23 -22.60
N PRO A 180 2.98 -5.11 -23.11
CA PRO A 180 2.00 -6.19 -23.03
C PRO A 180 2.46 -7.48 -23.71
N ASN A 181 3.34 -7.40 -24.72
CA ASN A 181 3.77 -8.55 -25.54
C ASN A 181 5.07 -9.23 -25.04
N VAL A 182 5.59 -8.88 -23.86
CA VAL A 182 6.88 -9.40 -23.34
C VAL A 182 6.71 -10.48 -22.28
N LEU A 183 5.47 -10.75 -21.84
CA LEU A 183 5.16 -11.73 -20.79
C LEU A 183 4.30 -12.91 -21.28
N GLU A 184 4.13 -13.05 -22.60
CA GLU A 184 3.57 -14.25 -23.24
C GLU A 184 4.67 -15.27 -23.56
#